data_AF-A0A932TMA4-F1
#
_entry.id   AF-A0A932TMA4-F1
#
_cell.length_a   1.000
_cell.length_b   1.000
_cell.length_c   1.000
_cell.angle_alpha   90.00
_cell.angle_beta   90.00
_cell.angle_gamma   90.00
#
_symmetry.space_group_name_H-M   'P 1'
#
loop_
_entity.id
_entity.type
_entity.pdbx_description
1 polymer ?
#
loop_
_entity_poly.entity_id
_entity_poly.type
_entity_poly.pdbx_seq_one_letter_code
_entity_poly.pdbx_strand_id
1 'polypeptide(L)'
;MIRGLAHVCFGVSNLDASLAFYCDQLGLKPAFEFINDQGERTGVYVHVGGRNFLELFRGTLKERADGQPYRHLCLEVDDMPATIADLRARGAQVTDPRVGGDRSWQAWTADPDGNRVELHCYTPESRQTPSLK
;
A
#
# COMPACT_ATOMS: atom_id res chain seq x y z
N MET A 1 -2.16 -11.40 -24.21
CA MET A 1 -1.99 -9.94 -23.97
C MET A 1 -2.21 -9.65 -22.49
N ILE A 2 -1.40 -8.77 -21.89
CA ILE A 2 -1.50 -8.33 -20.49
C ILE A 2 -2.56 -7.21 -20.37
N ARG A 3 -3.35 -7.20 -19.30
CA ARG A 3 -4.50 -6.27 -19.14
C ARG A 3 -4.33 -5.20 -18.07
N GLY A 4 -3.37 -5.36 -17.15
CA GLY A 4 -3.16 -4.42 -16.04
C GLY A 4 -2.41 -5.07 -14.87
N LEU A 5 -2.19 -4.28 -13.82
CA LEU A 5 -1.72 -4.76 -12.53
C LEU A 5 -2.90 -5.42 -11.79
N ALA A 6 -2.72 -6.64 -11.30
CA ALA A 6 -3.76 -7.34 -10.54
C ALA A 6 -3.48 -7.22 -9.03
N HIS A 7 -2.26 -7.55 -8.62
CA HIS A 7 -1.85 -7.50 -7.23
C HIS A 7 -0.36 -7.24 -7.08
N VAL A 8 0.04 -6.82 -5.89
CA VAL A 8 1.42 -6.80 -5.43
C VAL A 8 1.51 -7.72 -4.20
N CYS A 9 2.52 -8.59 -4.19
CA CYS A 9 2.70 -9.58 -3.14
C CYS A 9 3.83 -9.17 -2.19
N PHE A 10 3.58 -9.26 -0.88
CA PHE A 10 4.56 -9.02 0.17
C PHE A 10 4.66 -10.23 1.10
N GLY A 11 5.90 -10.59 1.43
CA GLY A 11 6.17 -11.34 2.64
C GLY A 11 6.07 -10.40 3.83
N VAL A 12 5.36 -10.81 4.87
CA VAL A 12 5.17 -10.03 6.11
C VAL A 12 5.63 -10.84 7.31
N SER A 13 6.24 -10.18 8.30
CA SER A 13 6.68 -10.86 9.53
C SER A 13 5.50 -11.21 10.45
N ASN A 14 4.41 -10.45 10.39
CA ASN A 14 3.22 -10.64 11.21
C ASN A 14 1.95 -10.17 10.48
N LEU A 15 1.06 -11.11 10.14
CA LEU A 15 -0.19 -10.81 9.42
C LEU A 15 -1.14 -9.89 10.19
N ASP A 16 -1.27 -10.04 11.50
CA ASP A 16 -2.17 -9.20 12.30
C ASP A 16 -1.68 -7.75 12.35
N ALA A 17 -0.37 -7.55 12.48
CA ALA A 17 0.22 -6.21 12.40
C ALA A 17 0.01 -5.60 11.01
N SER A 18 0.20 -6.38 9.94
CA SER A 18 -0.04 -5.90 8.58
C SER A 18 -1.52 -5.57 8.34
N LEU A 19 -2.46 -6.36 8.85
CA LEU A 19 -3.90 -6.07 8.73
C LEU A 19 -4.31 -4.85 9.55
N ALA A 20 -3.77 -4.68 10.76
CA ALA A 20 -4.00 -3.47 11.53
C ALA A 20 -3.52 -2.22 10.77
N PHE A 21 -2.37 -2.31 10.09
CA PHE A 21 -1.90 -1.22 9.24
C PHE A 21 -2.75 -1.03 7.98
N TYR A 22 -2.87 -2.03 7.12
CA TYR A 22 -3.52 -1.88 5.82
C TYR A 22 -5.03 -1.71 5.93
N CYS A 23 -5.70 -2.43 6.84
CA CYS A 23 -7.15 -2.37 6.96
C CYS A 23 -7.59 -1.32 7.96
N ASP A 24 -7.08 -1.36 9.19
CA ASP A 24 -7.60 -0.46 10.24
C ASP A 24 -7.08 0.96 10.07
N GLN A 25 -5.76 1.12 9.85
CA GLN A 25 -5.16 2.45 9.70
C GLN A 25 -5.36 3.04 8.30
N LEU A 26 -5.08 2.28 7.23
CA LEU A 26 -5.25 2.76 5.85
C LEU A 26 -6.67 2.64 5.30
N GLY A 27 -7.58 1.96 6.01
CA GLY A 27 -8.98 1.85 5.61
C GLY A 27 -9.23 0.90 4.44
N LEU A 28 -8.24 0.09 4.04
CA LEU A 28 -8.44 -0.94 3.02
C LEU A 28 -9.31 -2.08 3.57
N LYS A 29 -9.75 -2.99 2.68
CA LYS A 29 -10.68 -4.05 3.08
C LYS A 29 -10.05 -5.42 2.89
N PRO A 30 -10.08 -6.31 3.90
CA PRO A 30 -9.72 -7.71 3.68
C PRO A 30 -10.72 -8.32 2.69
N ALA A 31 -10.21 -9.14 1.76
CA ALA A 31 -11.02 -9.84 0.78
C ALA A 31 -11.23 -11.30 1.19
N PHE A 32 -10.15 -12.08 1.31
CA PHE A 32 -10.19 -13.46 1.75
C PHE A 32 -8.86 -13.91 2.33
N GLU A 33 -8.90 -14.97 3.14
CA GLU A 33 -7.72 -15.55 3.79
C GLU A 33 -7.25 -16.81 3.07
N PHE A 34 -5.94 -17.03 3.07
CA PHE A 34 -5.35 -18.31 2.72
C PHE A 34 -5.17 -19.14 3.98
N ILE A 35 -5.82 -20.29 4.00
CA ILE A 35 -5.74 -21.27 5.08
C ILE A 35 -5.08 -22.54 4.54
N ASN A 36 -4.06 -23.05 5.23
CA ASN A 36 -3.40 -24.30 4.84
C ASN A 36 -4.20 -25.53 5.32
N ASP A 37 -3.71 -26.73 4.97
CA ASP A 37 -4.35 -28.01 5.35
C ASP A 37 -4.40 -28.24 6.87
N GLN A 38 -3.59 -27.52 7.65
CA GLN A 38 -3.58 -27.57 9.10
C GLN A 38 -4.55 -26.56 9.75
N GLY A 39 -5.30 -25.80 8.95
CA GLY A 39 -6.24 -24.79 9.45
C GLY A 39 -5.57 -23.47 9.86
N GLU A 40 -4.30 -23.27 9.53
CA GLU A 40 -3.57 -22.06 9.88
C GLU A 40 -3.67 -21.01 8.77
N ARG A 41 -3.90 -19.75 9.17
CA ARG A 41 -3.82 -18.62 8.25
C ARG A 41 -2.38 -18.37 7.83
N THR A 42 -2.11 -18.53 6.54
CA THR A 42 -0.79 -18.32 5.92
C THR A 42 -0.71 -17.00 5.17
N GLY A 43 -1.83 -16.45 4.74
CA GLY A 43 -1.87 -15.15 4.08
C GLY A 43 -3.26 -14.55 3.99
N VAL A 44 -3.33 -13.31 3.51
CA VAL A 44 -4.58 -12.56 3.31
C VAL A 44 -4.49 -11.72 2.04
N TYR A 45 -5.55 -11.74 1.24
CA TYR A 45 -5.78 -10.77 0.18
C TYR A 45 -6.47 -9.53 0.74
N VAL A 46 -5.95 -8.34 0.41
CA VAL A 46 -6.52 -7.04 0.79
C VAL A 46 -6.92 -6.29 -0.47
N HIS A 47 -8.18 -5.87 -0.55
CA HIS A 47 -8.69 -5.06 -1.65
C HIS A 47 -8.31 -3.59 -1.47
N VAL A 48 -7.61 -3.04 -2.46
CA VAL A 48 -7.12 -1.66 -2.47
C VAL A 48 -8.15 -0.71 -3.11
N GLY A 49 -8.95 -1.23 -4.03
CA GLY A 49 -9.86 -0.45 -4.86
C GLY A 49 -9.82 -0.89 -6.32
N GLY A 50 -10.91 -0.67 -7.04
CA GLY A 50 -11.05 -1.15 -8.42
C GLY A 50 -10.79 -2.65 -8.54
N ARG A 51 -9.79 -3.03 -9.33
CA ARG A 51 -9.37 -4.44 -9.55
C ARG A 51 -8.00 -4.76 -8.93
N ASN A 52 -7.53 -3.93 -8.01
CA ASN A 52 -6.18 -4.03 -7.45
C ASN A 52 -6.22 -4.61 -6.04
N PHE A 53 -5.24 -5.46 -5.73
CA PHE A 53 -5.12 -6.12 -4.44
C PHE A 53 -3.69 -6.10 -3.90
N LEU A 54 -3.56 -6.22 -2.59
CA LEU A 54 -2.33 -6.65 -1.94
C LEU A 54 -2.48 -8.12 -1.52
N GLU A 55 -1.42 -8.87 -1.72
CA GLU A 55 -1.30 -10.25 -1.27
C GLU A 55 -0.25 -10.30 -0.16
N LEU A 56 -0.66 -10.64 1.05
CA LEU A 56 0.20 -10.67 2.22
C LEU A 56 0.40 -12.12 2.66
N PHE A 57 1.64 -12.61 2.69
CA PHE A 57 1.96 -13.94 3.20
C PHE A 57 2.89 -13.87 4.39
N ARG A 58 2.55 -14.56 5.47
CA ARG A 58 3.44 -14.66 6.62
C ARG A 58 4.73 -15.38 6.22
N GLY A 59 5.87 -14.87 6.66
CA GLY A 59 7.15 -15.51 6.40
C GLY A 59 8.26 -14.99 7.29
N THR A 60 9.38 -15.71 7.31
CA THR A 60 10.60 -15.24 7.95
C THR A 60 11.29 -14.24 7.04
N LEU A 61 11.22 -12.96 7.39
CA LEU A 61 11.89 -11.92 6.64
C LEU A 61 13.39 -11.91 6.95
N LYS A 62 14.19 -11.66 5.91
CA LYS A 62 15.62 -11.35 6.06
C LYS A 62 15.77 -9.85 6.21
N GLU A 63 16.92 -9.43 6.74
CA GLU A 63 17.30 -8.02 6.72
C GLU A 63 17.26 -7.48 5.29
N ARG A 64 16.84 -6.22 5.17
CA ARG A 64 16.70 -5.56 3.88
C ARG A 64 18.09 -5.38 3.28
N ALA A 65 18.29 -5.92 2.07
CA ALA A 65 19.55 -5.78 1.38
C ALA A 65 19.76 -4.34 0.90
N ASP A 66 20.98 -3.84 1.05
CA ASP A 66 21.39 -2.58 0.43
C ASP A 66 21.21 -2.65 -1.09
N GLY A 67 20.66 -1.58 -1.67
CA GLY A 67 20.49 -1.47 -3.11
C GLY A 67 19.41 -2.36 -3.73
N GLN A 68 18.48 -2.94 -2.94
CA GLN A 68 17.39 -3.74 -3.50
C GLN A 68 16.55 -2.96 -4.54
N PRO A 69 16.05 -3.64 -5.59
CA PRO A 69 15.35 -2.98 -6.68
C PRO A 69 13.96 -2.46 -6.27
N TYR A 70 13.30 -3.13 -5.32
CA TYR A 70 11.99 -2.69 -4.83
C TYR A 70 12.11 -1.45 -3.96
N ARG A 71 11.38 -0.39 -4.34
CA ARG A 71 11.45 0.95 -3.72
C ARG A 71 10.28 1.25 -2.79
N HIS A 72 9.04 1.06 -3.27
CA HIS A 72 7.81 1.38 -2.53
C HIS A 72 6.56 0.86 -3.26
N LEU A 73 5.44 0.81 -2.52
CA LEU A 73 4.08 0.73 -3.04
C LEU A 73 3.54 2.16 -3.18
N CYS A 74 2.74 2.43 -4.21
CA CYS A 74 2.10 3.72 -4.42
C CYS A 74 0.59 3.53 -4.50
N LEU A 75 -0.17 4.29 -3.70
CA LEU A 75 -1.62 4.22 -3.58
C LEU A 75 -2.21 5.56 -4.01
N GLU A 76 -3.12 5.53 -4.97
CA GLU A 76 -3.84 6.71 -5.45
C GLU A 76 -4.90 7.14 -4.43
N VAL A 77 -5.02 8.46 -4.22
CA VAL A 77 -6.00 9.08 -3.34
C VAL A 77 -6.60 10.31 -4.03
N ASP A 78 -7.88 10.59 -3.78
CA ASP A 78 -8.60 11.69 -4.45
C ASP A 78 -8.37 13.06 -3.80
N ASP A 79 -8.17 13.09 -2.48
CA ASP A 79 -7.98 14.31 -1.69
C ASP A 79 -6.85 14.10 -0.68
N MET A 80 -5.69 14.67 -0.97
CA MET A 80 -4.49 14.49 -0.15
C MET A 80 -4.65 15.05 1.29
N PRO A 81 -5.07 16.32 1.51
CA PRO A 81 -5.32 16.82 2.87
C PRO A 81 -6.31 15.99 3.68
N ALA A 82 -7.47 15.64 3.09
CA ALA A 82 -8.50 14.89 3.80
C ALA A 82 -8.02 13.47 4.12
N THR A 83 -7.33 12.82 3.18
CA THR A 83 -6.77 11.49 3.39
C THR A 83 -5.73 11.50 4.50
N ILE A 84 -4.78 12.43 4.50
CA ILE A 84 -3.77 12.53 5.57
C ILE A 84 -4.43 12.72 6.93
N ALA A 85 -5.46 13.57 7.02
CA ALA A 85 -6.17 13.82 8.27
C ALA A 85 -6.87 12.54 8.80
N ASP A 86 -7.58 11.82 7.94
CA ASP A 86 -8.25 10.57 8.30
C ASP A 86 -7.25 9.48 8.72
N LEU A 87 -6.19 9.28 7.93
CA LEU A 87 -5.15 8.29 8.23
C LEU A 87 -4.46 8.57 9.57
N ARG A 88 -4.11 9.84 9.85
CA ARG A 88 -3.53 10.24 11.14
C ARG A 88 -4.50 10.04 12.29
N ALA A 89 -5.80 10.31 12.09
CA ALA A 89 -6.83 10.06 13.11
C ALA A 89 -6.98 8.58 13.45
N ARG A 90 -6.69 7.68 12.50
CA ARG A 90 -6.64 6.23 12.71
C ARG A 90 -5.30 5.73 13.25
N GLY A 91 -4.36 6.63 13.54
CA GLY A 91 -3.06 6.31 14.13
C GLY A 91 -1.94 6.03 13.13
N ALA A 92 -2.16 6.20 11.83
CA ALA A 92 -1.10 6.09 10.84
C ALA A 92 -0.10 7.24 10.94
N GLN A 93 1.19 6.93 10.85
CA GLN A 93 2.23 7.95 10.74
C GLN A 93 2.42 8.34 9.27
N VAL A 94 1.86 9.48 8.88
CA VAL A 94 1.95 9.99 7.50
C VAL A 94 2.71 11.31 7.49
N THR A 95 3.66 11.48 6.57
CA THR A 95 4.38 12.76 6.38
C THR A 95 3.44 13.85 5.89
N ASP A 96 3.86 15.11 6.02
CA ASP A 96 3.16 16.21 5.35
C ASP A 96 3.26 16.07 3.82
N PRO A 97 2.26 16.58 3.07
CA PRO A 97 2.23 16.45 1.62
C PRO A 97 3.24 17.39 0.96
N ARG A 98 3.81 16.95 -0.16
CA ARG A 98 4.65 17.78 -1.04
C ARG A 98 4.41 17.44 -2.51
N VAL A 99 4.77 18.33 -3.42
CA VAL A 99 4.71 18.05 -4.87
C VAL A 99 5.98 17.33 -5.34
N GLY A 100 5.83 16.23 -6.06
CA GLY A 100 6.91 15.46 -6.69
C GLY A 100 7.40 16.04 -8.01
N GLY A 101 8.48 15.46 -8.54
CA GLY A 101 9.05 15.89 -9.83
C GLY A 101 8.15 15.59 -11.03
N ASP A 102 7.20 14.66 -10.87
CA ASP A 102 6.14 14.37 -11.83
C ASP A 102 4.94 15.33 -11.73
N ARG A 103 5.03 16.33 -10.85
CA ARG A 103 4.01 17.34 -10.56
C ARG A 103 2.76 16.83 -9.84
N SER A 104 2.73 15.60 -9.33
CA SER A 104 1.66 15.13 -8.45
C SER A 104 1.95 15.42 -6.97
N TRP A 105 0.91 15.44 -6.14
CA TRP A 105 1.07 15.41 -4.68
C TRP A 105 1.52 14.03 -4.21
N GLN A 106 2.43 14.00 -3.25
CA GLN A 106 2.88 12.80 -2.55
C GLN A 106 2.93 13.01 -1.03
N ALA A 107 2.57 11.97 -0.29
CA ALA A 107 2.86 11.82 1.13
C ALA A 107 3.30 10.38 1.42
N TRP A 108 3.97 10.13 2.54
CA TRP A 108 4.62 8.86 2.79
C TRP A 108 4.26 8.29 4.15
N THR A 109 4.14 6.96 4.20
CA THR A 109 4.08 6.14 5.40
C THR A 109 4.92 4.87 5.19
N ALA A 110 5.03 4.04 6.21
CA ALA A 110 5.69 2.75 6.13
C ALA A 110 4.82 1.67 6.80
N ASP A 111 4.76 0.50 6.20
CA ASP A 111 4.11 -0.66 6.81
C ASP A 111 4.96 -1.19 7.99
N PRO A 112 4.44 -2.14 8.78
CA PRO A 112 5.16 -2.70 9.93
C PRO A 112 6.48 -3.39 9.59
N ASP A 113 6.65 -3.84 8.34
CA ASP A 113 7.86 -4.51 7.84
C ASP A 113 8.84 -3.50 7.18
N GLY A 114 8.53 -2.20 7.22
CA GLY A 114 9.36 -1.12 6.69
C GLY A 114 9.23 -0.90 5.18
N ASN A 115 8.25 -1.50 4.51
CA ASN A 115 7.92 -1.17 3.13
C ASN A 115 7.39 0.26 3.08
N ARG A 116 8.02 1.08 2.24
CA ARG A 116 7.57 2.46 2.01
C ARG A 116 6.28 2.43 1.22
N VAL A 117 5.29 3.21 1.66
CA VAL A 117 4.01 3.40 0.98
C VAL A 117 3.86 4.88 0.66
N GLU A 118 3.74 5.19 -0.62
CA GLU A 118 3.42 6.53 -1.12
C GLU A 118 1.91 6.67 -1.27
N LEU A 119 1.37 7.79 -0.80
CA LEU A 119 0.05 8.27 -1.18
C LEU A 119 0.24 9.23 -2.34
N HIS A 120 -0.52 9.07 -3.41
CA HIS A 120 -0.41 9.84 -4.65
C HIS A 120 -1.73 10.50 -4.98
N CYS A 121 -1.72 11.82 -5.19
CA CYS A 121 -2.89 12.55 -5.65
C CYS A 121 -2.51 13.35 -6.89
N TYR A 122 -3.25 13.13 -7.99
CA TYR A 122 -3.01 13.84 -9.24
C TYR A 122 -3.28 15.34 -9.08
N THR A 123 -2.46 16.15 -9.74
CA THR A 123 -2.72 17.58 -9.96
C THR A 123 -3.09 17.79 -11.42
N PRO A 124 -3.66 18.95 -11.79
CA PRO A 124 -3.87 19.30 -13.19
C PRO A 124 -2.59 19.29 -14.03
N GLU A 125 -1.43 19.57 -13.42
CA GLU A 125 -0.12 19.59 -14.10
C GLU A 125 0.64 18.26 -14.03
N SER A 126 0.05 17.22 -13.42
CA SER A 126 0.69 15.92 -13.31
C SER A 126 1.10 15.40 -14.69
N ARG A 127 2.34 14.93 -14.78
CA ARG A 127 2.89 14.35 -16.02
C ARG A 127 2.19 13.04 -16.39
N GLN A 128 1.48 12.44 -15.44
CA GLN A 128 0.77 11.19 -15.64
C GLN A 128 -0.64 11.40 -16.18
N THR A 129 -1.27 12.56 -15.91
CA THR A 129 -2.65 12.87 -16.34
C THR A 129 -2.93 12.58 -17.82
N PRO A 130 -2.05 12.91 -18.79
CA PRO A 130 -2.30 12.59 -20.20
C PRO A 130 -2.38 11.09 -20.53
N SER A 131 -1.90 10.23 -19.63
CA SER A 131 -1.90 8.77 -19.78
C SER A 131 -3.05 8.10 -19.04
N LEU A 132 -3.79 8.82 -18.20
CA LEU A 132 -5.00 8.33 -17.55
C LEU A 132 -6.06 8.19 -18.64
N LYS A 133 -6.48 6.95 -18.92
CA LYS A 133 -7.48 6.60 -19.94
C LYS A 133 -8.63 5.84 -19.30
#